data_AF-A0A376VDJ3-F1
#
_entry.id   AF-A0A376VDJ3-F1
#
_cell.length_a   1.000
_cell.length_b   1.000
_cell.length_c   1.000
_cell.angle_alpha   90.00
_cell.angle_beta   90.00
_cell.angle_gamma   90.00
#
_symmetry.space_group_name_H-M   'P 1'
#
loop_
_entity.id
_entity.type
_entity.pdbx_description
1 polymer ?
#
loop_
_entity_poly.entity_id
_entity_poly.type
_entity_poly.pdbx_seq_one_letter_code
_entity_poly.pdbx_strand_id
1 'polypeptide(L)'
;MLSIILTGHGGFASGMEKAMKQILGEQSQFIAIDFPETSSTALLTSQLEEAIAQLDCEDGIVFLTDLLGGTPFRVASTLAMQKPGCEVITGTNLQLATGDGAGARRVKR
;
A
#
# COMPACT_ATOMS: atom_id res chain seq x y z
N MET A 1 -2.16 11.06 10.89
CA MET A 1 -2.43 9.60 10.84
C MET A 1 -1.51 9.03 9.79
N LEU A 2 -0.90 7.85 9.98
CA LEU A 2 -0.05 7.22 8.95
C LEU A 2 -0.80 7.10 7.62
N SER A 3 -0.19 7.57 6.54
CA SER A 3 -0.74 7.43 5.20
C SER A 3 -0.33 6.10 4.58
N ILE A 4 -1.27 5.47 3.87
CA ILE A 4 -1.06 4.15 3.25
C ILE A 4 -1.18 4.27 1.74
N ILE A 5 -0.19 3.75 1.03
CA ILE A 5 -0.28 3.55 -0.41
C ILE A 5 -0.15 2.05 -0.69
N LEU A 6 -1.21 1.44 -1.21
CA LEU A 6 -1.23 0.03 -1.57
C LEU A 6 -0.97 -0.13 -3.07
N THR A 7 -0.04 -0.99 -3.46
CA THR A 7 0.23 -1.29 -4.86
C THR A 7 0.57 -2.75 -5.11
N GLY A 8 0.22 -3.27 -6.28
CA GLY A 8 0.50 -4.66 -6.65
C GLY A 8 0.09 -4.95 -8.09
N HIS A 9 0.47 -6.12 -8.59
CA HIS A 9 0.19 -6.54 -9.96
C HIS A 9 -1.31 -6.74 -10.22
N GLY A 10 -1.73 -6.50 -11.46
CA GLY A 10 -3.12 -6.63 -11.87
C GLY A 10 -4.04 -5.76 -11.02
N GLY A 11 -5.16 -6.32 -10.57
CA GLY A 11 -6.14 -5.65 -9.69
C GLY A 11 -5.92 -5.89 -8.20
N PHE A 12 -4.69 -6.17 -7.77
CA PHE A 12 -4.41 -6.50 -6.36
C PHE A 12 -4.79 -5.37 -5.41
N ALA A 13 -4.40 -4.12 -5.73
CA ALA A 13 -4.59 -3.01 -4.82
C ALA A 13 -6.06 -2.60 -4.76
N SER A 14 -6.72 -2.44 -5.91
CA SER A 14 -8.15 -2.10 -5.95
C SER A 14 -9.06 -3.20 -5.39
N GLY A 15 -8.68 -4.48 -5.54
CA GLY A 15 -9.38 -5.61 -4.91
C GLY A 15 -9.30 -5.55 -3.39
N MET A 16 -8.11 -5.32 -2.84
CA MET A 16 -7.90 -5.18 -1.41
C MET A 16 -8.61 -3.95 -0.83
N GLU A 17 -8.55 -2.80 -1.52
CA GLU A 17 -9.26 -1.58 -1.13
C GLU A 17 -10.76 -1.83 -0.98
N LYS A 18 -11.37 -2.53 -1.94
CA LYS A 18 -12.80 -2.89 -1.87
C LYS A 18 -13.11 -3.73 -0.63
N ALA A 19 -12.26 -4.71 -0.34
CA ALA A 19 -12.42 -5.55 0.86
C ALA A 19 -12.25 -4.73 2.15
N MET A 20 -11.22 -3.88 2.22
CA MET A 20 -11.00 -2.98 3.36
C MET A 20 -12.18 -2.02 3.56
N LYS A 21 -12.69 -1.40 2.49
CA LYS A 21 -13.84 -0.49 2.55
C LYS A 21 -15.09 -1.19 3.07
N GLN A 22 -15.30 -2.46 2.73
CA GLN A 22 -16.42 -3.24 3.26
C GLN A 22 -16.30 -3.51 4.77
N ILE A 23 -15.08 -3.66 5.29
CA ILE A 23 -14.83 -4.02 6.69
C ILE A 23 -14.73 -2.78 7.58
N LEU A 24 -13.98 -1.76 7.13
CA LEU A 24 -13.59 -0.60 7.92
C LEU A 24 -14.31 0.70 7.49
N GLY A 25 -15.03 0.68 6.37
CA GLY A 25 -15.57 1.89 5.74
C GLY A 25 -14.50 2.67 4.98
N GLU A 26 -14.83 3.89 4.58
CA GLU A 26 -13.92 4.76 3.84
C GLU A 26 -12.72 5.18 4.68
N GLN A 27 -11.53 5.12 4.07
CA GLN A 27 -10.26 5.49 4.71
C GLN A 27 -9.70 6.74 4.02
N SER A 28 -9.54 7.83 4.75
CA SER A 28 -9.13 9.13 4.19
C SER A 28 -7.63 9.25 3.88
N GLN A 29 -6.80 8.41 4.49
CA GLN A 29 -5.34 8.39 4.29
C GLN A 29 -4.89 7.09 3.61
N PHE A 30 -5.63 6.68 2.57
CA PHE A 30 -5.37 5.44 1.84
C PHE A 30 -5.56 5.65 0.34
N ILE A 31 -4.59 5.22 -0.46
CA ILE A 31 -4.68 5.20 -1.92
C ILE A 31 -4.25 3.84 -2.45
N ALA A 32 -5.06 3.25 -3.34
CA ALA A 32 -4.72 2.02 -4.05
C ALA A 32 -4.32 2.30 -5.50
N ILE A 33 -3.16 1.77 -5.93
CA ILE A 33 -2.64 1.89 -7.29
C ILE A 33 -2.31 0.51 -7.85
N ASP A 34 -3.06 0.10 -8.86
CA ASP A 34 -2.86 -1.16 -9.57
C ASP A 34 -1.69 -1.09 -10.56
N PHE A 35 -1.04 -2.23 -10.78
CA PHE A 35 -0.01 -2.43 -11.80
C PHE A 35 -0.45 -3.48 -12.83
N PRO A 36 -1.37 -3.13 -13.76
CA PRO A 36 -1.84 -4.03 -14.80
C PRO A 36 -0.75 -4.30 -15.86
N GLU A 37 -0.95 -5.30 -16.71
CA GLU A 37 -0.02 -5.66 -17.81
C GLU A 37 0.27 -4.49 -18.77
N THR A 38 -0.67 -3.55 -18.91
CA THR A 38 -0.53 -2.35 -19.75
C THR A 38 0.27 -1.23 -19.08
N SER A 39 0.62 -1.37 -17.80
CA SER A 39 1.38 -0.38 -17.06
C SER A 39 2.88 -0.48 -17.33
N SER A 40 3.63 0.50 -16.85
CA SER A 40 5.09 0.54 -16.93
C SER A 40 5.68 1.02 -15.62
N THR A 41 6.95 0.71 -15.37
CA THR A 41 7.68 1.19 -14.18
C THR A 41 7.63 2.71 -14.06
N ALA A 42 7.78 3.44 -15.19
CA ALA A 42 7.75 4.90 -15.20
C ALA A 42 6.37 5.44 -14.81
N LEU A 43 5.30 4.86 -15.39
CA LEU A 43 3.94 5.24 -15.05
C LEU A 43 3.64 4.98 -13.56
N LEU A 44 3.95 3.79 -13.07
CA LEU A 44 3.75 3.47 -11.66
C LEU A 44 4.53 4.42 -10.74
N THR A 45 5.76 4.77 -11.10
CA THR A 45 6.57 5.73 -10.33
C THR A 45 5.86 7.07 -10.24
N SER A 46 5.40 7.62 -11.37
CA SER A 46 4.67 8.90 -11.36
C SER A 46 3.37 8.84 -10.55
N GLN A 47 2.62 7.75 -10.62
CA GLN A 47 1.39 7.58 -9.85
C GLN A 47 1.64 7.50 -8.34
N LEU A 48 2.71 6.81 -7.93
CA LEU A 48 3.09 6.74 -6.51
C LEU A 48 3.59 8.10 -6.01
N GLU A 49 4.36 8.85 -6.81
CA GLU A 49 4.77 10.21 -6.47
C GLU A 49 3.57 11.16 -6.32
N GLU A 50 2.60 11.06 -7.22
CA GLU A 50 1.36 11.83 -7.14
C GLU A 50 0.55 11.47 -5.90
N ALA A 51 0.40 10.17 -5.58
CA ALA A 51 -0.29 9.70 -4.38
C ALA A 51 0.37 10.22 -3.09
N ILE A 52 1.71 10.24 -3.03
CA ILE A 52 2.45 10.83 -1.91
C ILE A 52 2.09 12.32 -1.77
N ALA A 53 1.94 13.06 -2.87
CA ALA A 53 1.61 14.49 -2.82
C ALA A 53 0.14 14.76 -2.43
N GLN A 54 -0.77 13.80 -2.63
CA GLN A 54 -2.18 13.92 -2.27
C GLN A 54 -2.47 13.60 -0.80
N LEU A 55 -1.61 12.81 -0.15
CA LEU A 55 -1.80 12.35 1.23
C LEU A 55 -1.19 13.31 2.26
N ASP A 56 -1.78 13.32 3.46
CA ASP A 56 -1.25 14.10 4.58
C ASP A 56 -0.17 13.29 5.30
N CYS A 57 1.08 13.55 4.92
CA CYS A 57 2.22 12.73 5.29
C CYS A 57 2.89 13.14 6.62
N GLU A 58 2.22 13.91 7.49
CA GLU A 58 2.78 14.38 8.77
C GLU A 58 3.32 13.24 9.65
N ASP A 59 2.64 12.09 9.66
CA ASP A 59 3.04 10.91 10.45
C ASP A 59 3.85 9.88 9.62
N GLY A 60 4.20 10.20 8.37
CA GLY A 60 4.89 9.30 7.45
C GLY A 60 3.97 8.45 6.57
N ILE A 61 4.59 7.62 5.71
CA ILE A 61 3.91 6.83 4.69
C ILE A 61 4.34 5.36 4.80
N VAL A 62 3.38 4.45 4.70
CA VAL A 62 3.64 3.02 4.54
C VAL A 62 3.17 2.58 3.17
N PHE A 63 4.11 2.11 2.34
CA PHE A 63 3.78 1.38 1.12
C PHE A 63 3.48 -0.07 1.46
N LEU A 64 2.28 -0.52 1.09
CA LEU A 64 1.90 -1.92 1.14
C LEU A 64 2.03 -2.51 -0.27
N THR A 65 2.76 -3.61 -0.41
CA THR A 65 3.00 -4.26 -1.70
C THR A 65 2.62 -5.73 -1.70
N ASP A 66 2.38 -6.27 -2.89
CA ASP A 66 1.98 -7.66 -3.11
C ASP A 66 3.12 -8.66 -2.95
N LEU A 67 4.22 -8.47 -3.69
CA LEU A 67 5.27 -9.47 -3.87
C LEU A 67 6.66 -8.87 -3.78
N LEU A 68 7.50 -9.48 -2.94
CA LEU A 68 8.91 -9.12 -2.80
C LEU A 68 9.64 -9.26 -4.13
N GLY A 69 10.40 -8.22 -4.51
CA GLY A 69 11.18 -8.18 -5.75
C GLY A 69 10.37 -7.88 -7.02
N GLY A 70 9.04 -7.81 -6.95
CA GLY A 70 8.18 -7.36 -8.03
C GLY A 70 8.35 -5.87 -8.35
N THR A 71 7.89 -5.42 -9.52
CA THR A 71 7.96 -4.00 -9.93
C THR A 71 7.32 -3.07 -8.90
N PRO A 72 6.10 -3.34 -8.38
CA PRO A 72 5.48 -2.50 -7.36
C PRO A 72 6.36 -2.35 -6.10
N PHE A 73 6.87 -3.45 -5.57
CA PHE A 73 7.79 -3.45 -4.42
C PHE A 73 9.07 -2.65 -4.70
N ARG A 74 9.71 -2.84 -5.85
CA ARG A 74 10.98 -2.17 -6.19
C ARG A 74 10.82 -0.67 -6.36
N VAL A 75 9.73 -0.23 -7.00
CA VAL A 75 9.44 1.21 -7.16
C VAL A 75 9.16 1.83 -5.79
N ALA A 76 8.26 1.23 -5.00
CA ALA A 76 7.95 1.70 -3.65
C ALA A 76 9.20 1.78 -2.77
N SER A 77 10.07 0.76 -2.80
CA SER A 77 11.32 0.73 -2.04
C SER A 77 12.28 1.85 -2.46
N THR A 78 12.40 2.10 -3.76
CA THR A 78 13.25 3.17 -4.28
C THR A 78 12.75 4.55 -3.80
N LEU A 79 11.44 4.78 -3.84
CA LEU A 79 10.84 6.03 -3.35
C LEU A 79 10.99 6.18 -1.83
N ALA A 80 10.78 5.11 -1.07
CA ALA A 80 10.92 5.11 0.37
C ALA A 80 12.36 5.42 0.82
N MET A 81 13.37 4.94 0.09
CA MET A 81 14.78 5.28 0.37
C MET A 81 15.10 6.76 0.13
N GLN A 82 14.37 7.44 -0.74
CA GLN A 82 14.60 8.85 -1.07
C GLN A 82 13.90 9.82 -0.10
N LYS A 83 12.91 9.34 0.67
CA LYS A 83 12.06 10.17 1.54
C LYS A 83 12.08 9.65 2.97
N PRO A 84 12.57 10.44 3.95
CA PRO A 84 12.49 10.08 5.37
C PRO A 84 11.03 9.82 5.80
N GLY A 85 10.82 8.88 6.71
CA GLY A 85 9.48 8.55 7.23
C GLY A 85 8.63 7.70 6.28
N CYS A 86 9.23 7.11 5.24
CA CYS A 86 8.57 6.14 4.37
C CYS A 86 9.04 4.71 4.68
N GLU A 87 8.11 3.78 4.82
CA GLU A 87 8.38 2.36 5.00
C GLU A 87 7.73 1.53 3.89
N VAL A 88 8.26 0.33 3.63
CA VAL A 88 7.68 -0.62 2.66
C VAL A 88 7.47 -1.96 3.32
N ILE A 89 6.23 -2.44 3.27
CA ILE A 89 5.82 -3.77 3.67
C ILE A 89 5.39 -4.54 2.42
N THR A 90 5.75 -5.81 2.33
CA THR A 90 5.43 -6.67 1.19
C THR A 90 4.76 -7.96 1.64
N GLY A 91 4.16 -8.71 0.71
CA GLY A 91 3.34 -9.85 1.06
C GLY A 91 2.04 -9.44 1.74
N THR A 92 1.50 -8.27 1.38
CA THR A 92 0.31 -7.72 2.02
C THR A 92 -0.88 -8.67 1.84
N ASN A 93 -1.47 -9.05 2.95
CA ASN A 93 -2.76 -9.72 2.99
C ASN A 93 -3.78 -8.82 3.68
N LEU A 94 -5.04 -9.25 3.71
CA LEU A 94 -6.12 -8.45 4.27
C LEU A 94 -5.91 -8.17 5.77
N GLN A 95 -5.43 -9.14 6.54
CA GLN A 95 -5.16 -8.95 7.98
C GLN A 95 -4.12 -7.86 8.24
N LEU A 96 -3.07 -7.81 7.41
CA LEU A 96 -2.05 -6.77 7.49
C LEU A 96 -2.62 -5.41 7.07
N ALA A 97 -3.37 -5.38 5.96
CA ALA A 97 -3.95 -4.16 5.42
C ALA A 97 -4.97 -3.51 6.38
N THR A 98 -5.70 -4.30 7.17
CA THR A 98 -6.64 -3.79 8.18
C THR A 98 -5.99 -3.43 9.52
N GLY A 99 -4.67 -3.59 9.68
CA GLY A 99 -3.92 -3.14 10.86
C GLY A 99 -3.99 -4.04 12.10
N ASP A 100 -4.57 -5.23 12.01
CA ASP A 100 -4.81 -6.11 13.17
C ASP A 100 -3.59 -7.01 13.54
N GLY A 101 -2.45 -6.79 12.87
CA GLY A 101 -1.22 -7.58 13.08
C GLY A 101 -0.59 -7.45 14.48
N ALA A 102 -0.90 -6.40 15.23
CA ALA A 102 -0.47 -6.23 16.63
C ALA A 102 -1.49 -6.78 17.65
N GLY A 103 -2.69 -7.13 17.19
CA GLY A 103 -3.85 -7.43 18.02
C GLY A 103 -4.47 -8.79 17.72
N ALA A 104 -3.67 -9.79 17.31
CA ALA A 104 -4.10 -11.17 17.17
C ALA A 104 -4.76 -11.65 18.49
N ARG A 105 -6.08 -11.42 18.61
CA ARG A 105 -6.93 -12.16 19.53
C ARG A 105 -6.71 -13.60 19.12
N ARG A 106 -5.90 -14.31 19.92
CA ARG A 106 -5.76 -15.76 19.82
C ARG A 106 -7.16 -16.30 19.65
N VAL A 107 -7.45 -16.89 18.49
CA VAL A 107 -8.56 -17.82 18.37
C VAL A 107 -8.20 -18.91 19.37
N LYS A 108 -8.76 -18.82 20.58
CA LYS A 108 -8.66 -19.91 21.55
C LYS A 108 -9.32 -21.09 20.85
N ARG A 109 -8.49 -22.09 20.52
CA ARG A 109 -8.98 -23.42 20.20
C ARG A 109 -9.80 -23.95 21.37
#